data_AF-A0A7W1LTM7-F1
#
_entry.id   AF-A0A7W1LTM7-F1
#
_cell.length_a   1.000
_cell.length_b   1.000
_cell.length_c   1.000
_cell.angle_alpha   90.00
_cell.angle_beta   90.00
_cell.angle_gamma   90.00
#
_symmetry.space_group_name_H-M   'P 1'
#
loop_
_entity.id
_entity.type
_entity.pdbx_description
1 polymer ?
#
loop_
_entity_poly.entity_id
_entity_poly.type
_entity_poly.pdbx_seq_one_letter_code
_entity_poly.pdbx_strand_id
1 'polypeptide(L)'
;MRRLVGVFAALSVLAASACTDDDEPSTTAAPTTVTVSATTVQATTVPATTAPTTTVVPPTTAAPSTLPSPTNPADAAPRPSAGCGTSPASAVEWQRNELSVRGAERWYLLTVPESHDGETPMPLVLDFHGFSEGAQIHTMMSEMAPAAAQRGFVVALPNGTQEPVRWDTGVDPAANDDLAYVIELLDRLERDLCIDTSRVYATGLSNGAFMSSAIACALPDRVAAVAPVAGATVACETLDRPMPVYAIHGTADPILLFNGGVDASRLPGGDAQAPPNTLPPVDLTGPGYPQAMVDWAARNGCDESYEDRRMAEDVIRRVWDCPAGSDTEFVIVEGGGHSWPGSEFSSQIESIIGPTTESFAATDTMW
;
A
#
# COMPACT_ATOMS: atom_id res chain seq x y z
N MET A 1 35.66 12.07 -29.04
CA MET A 1 34.89 12.62 -30.18
C MET A 1 34.11 11.50 -30.85
N ARG A 2 32.83 11.34 -30.52
CA ARG A 2 31.78 10.73 -31.36
C ARG A 2 30.45 11.12 -30.72
N ARG A 3 29.74 12.02 -31.39
CA ARG A 3 28.42 12.54 -31.02
C ARG A 3 27.39 11.50 -31.42
N LEU A 4 26.46 11.15 -30.53
CA LEU A 4 25.18 10.58 -30.93
C LEU A 4 24.12 11.67 -30.90
N VAL A 5 23.37 11.72 -32.00
CA VAL A 5 22.35 12.70 -32.36
C VAL A 5 21.03 12.24 -31.75
N GLY A 6 20.38 13.11 -30.98
CA GLY A 6 19.02 12.90 -30.51
C GLY A 6 17.99 13.14 -31.63
N VAL A 7 16.99 12.27 -31.70
CA VAL A 7 15.80 12.45 -32.54
C VAL A 7 14.63 12.71 -31.60
N PHE A 8 14.18 13.96 -31.55
CA PHE A 8 12.90 14.34 -30.93
C PHE A 8 11.81 14.27 -32.00
N ALA A 9 10.79 13.45 -31.78
CA ALA A 9 9.55 13.49 -32.55
C ALA A 9 8.56 14.41 -31.82
N ALA A 10 8.21 15.53 -32.46
CA ALA A 10 7.17 16.45 -31.99
C ALA A 10 5.79 15.94 -32.43
N LEU A 11 4.84 15.84 -31.49
CA LEU A 11 3.44 15.57 -31.80
C LEU A 11 2.65 16.88 -31.67
N SER A 12 2.17 17.38 -32.81
CA SER A 12 1.36 18.59 -32.92
C SER A 12 -0.11 18.28 -32.63
N VAL A 13 -0.72 18.98 -31.67
CA VAL A 13 -2.18 18.96 -31.46
C VAL A 13 -2.83 19.99 -32.38
N LEU A 14 -3.66 19.53 -33.32
CA LEU A 14 -4.56 20.38 -34.08
C LEU A 14 -5.79 20.70 -33.23
N ALA A 15 -6.00 21.98 -32.95
CA ALA A 15 -7.28 22.51 -32.51
C ALA A 15 -8.19 22.72 -33.75
N ALA A 16 -9.43 22.23 -33.68
CA ALA A 16 -10.48 22.58 -34.62
C ALA A 16 -11.61 23.29 -33.87
N SER A 17 -11.88 24.52 -34.30
CA SER A 17 -12.99 25.39 -33.89
C SER A 17 -13.83 25.70 -35.13
N ALA A 18 -15.17 25.66 -34.99
CA ALA A 18 -16.22 26.24 -35.86
C ALA A 18 -17.52 25.43 -35.66
N CYS A 19 -18.76 25.96 -35.61
CA CYS A 19 -19.32 27.30 -35.79
C CYS A 19 -20.74 27.32 -35.18
N THR A 20 -21.24 28.55 -35.02
CA THR A 20 -22.55 29.02 -34.56
C THR A 20 -23.70 28.73 -35.54
N ASP A 21 -24.95 28.71 -35.05
CA ASP A 21 -25.96 29.77 -35.34
C ASP A 21 -27.30 29.52 -34.60
N ASP A 22 -27.97 30.64 -34.34
CA ASP A 22 -29.13 30.91 -33.48
C ASP A 22 -30.49 30.35 -33.96
N ASP A 23 -31.42 30.12 -33.02
CA ASP A 23 -32.74 30.79 -33.02
C ASP A 23 -33.53 30.52 -31.70
N GLU A 24 -34.01 31.61 -31.08
CA GLU A 24 -34.83 31.70 -29.86
C GLU A 24 -36.33 31.61 -30.21
N PRO A 25 -37.25 31.26 -29.27
CA PRO A 25 -37.83 32.33 -28.47
C PRO A 25 -38.19 32.00 -27.00
N SER A 26 -37.96 33.03 -26.20
CA SER A 26 -38.32 33.30 -24.81
C SER A 26 -39.71 32.85 -24.35
N THR A 27 -39.77 32.18 -23.19
CA THR A 27 -40.84 32.39 -22.20
C THR A 27 -40.26 32.40 -20.79
N THR A 28 -40.51 33.51 -20.09
CA THR A 28 -40.16 33.81 -18.70
C THR A 28 -40.86 32.90 -17.70
N ALA A 29 -40.10 32.29 -16.78
CA ALA A 29 -40.59 31.79 -15.50
C ALA A 29 -39.64 32.23 -14.37
N ALA A 30 -40.21 32.83 -13.32
CA ALA A 30 -39.52 33.44 -12.18
C ALA A 30 -38.87 32.39 -11.23
N PRO A 31 -37.84 32.77 -10.45
CA PRO A 31 -37.22 31.85 -9.50
C PRO A 31 -38.08 31.67 -8.24
N THR A 32 -38.40 30.42 -7.93
CA THR A 32 -39.06 30.03 -6.68
C THR A 32 -38.05 30.02 -5.54
N THR A 33 -38.04 31.06 -4.71
CA THR A 33 -37.35 31.07 -3.41
C THR A 33 -38.04 30.11 -2.44
N VAL A 34 -37.30 29.11 -1.95
CA VAL A 34 -37.71 28.27 -0.81
C VAL A 34 -37.27 28.98 0.47
N THR A 35 -38.24 29.50 1.22
CA THR A 35 -38.04 30.10 2.54
C THR A 35 -38.00 28.97 3.59
N VAL A 36 -36.87 28.76 4.25
CA VAL A 36 -36.79 27.90 5.44
C VAL A 36 -37.12 28.76 6.66
N SER A 37 -38.28 28.53 7.26
CA SER A 37 -38.68 29.14 8.53
C SER A 37 -37.92 28.49 9.68
N ALA A 38 -37.16 29.28 10.44
CA ALA A 38 -36.55 28.85 11.69
C ALA A 38 -37.62 28.75 12.78
N THR A 39 -37.88 27.52 13.27
CA THR A 39 -38.71 27.29 14.45
C THR A 39 -37.82 27.29 15.68
N THR A 40 -37.97 28.31 16.53
CA THR A 40 -37.36 28.39 17.85
C THR A 40 -37.94 27.31 18.76
N VAL A 41 -37.13 26.34 19.18
CA VAL A 41 -37.51 25.37 20.21
C VAL A 41 -37.14 25.96 21.58
N GLN A 42 -38.15 26.17 22.43
CA GLN A 42 -37.98 26.54 23.83
C GLN A 42 -37.33 25.41 24.62
N ALA A 43 -36.29 25.74 25.39
CA ALA A 43 -35.70 24.83 26.36
C ALA A 43 -36.67 24.59 27.53
N THR A 44 -37.14 23.35 27.68
CA THR A 44 -37.84 22.87 28.87
C THR A 44 -36.84 22.18 29.79
N THR A 45 -36.77 22.64 31.04
CA THR A 45 -35.97 22.04 32.10
C THR A 45 -36.60 20.71 32.55
N VAL A 46 -35.85 19.61 32.44
CA VAL A 46 -36.21 18.28 32.97
C VAL A 46 -35.69 18.13 34.40
N PRO A 47 -36.47 17.61 35.37
CA PRO A 47 -35.99 17.39 36.73
C PRO A 47 -35.01 16.20 36.82
N ALA A 48 -34.01 16.33 37.68
CA ALA A 48 -32.98 15.33 37.91
C ALA A 48 -33.59 14.00 38.38
N THR A 49 -33.35 12.94 37.59
CA THR A 49 -33.71 11.57 37.94
C THR A 49 -32.50 10.88 38.58
N THR A 50 -32.72 10.30 39.76
CA THR A 50 -31.75 9.52 40.55
C THR A 50 -31.19 8.33 39.76
N ALA A 51 -29.87 8.13 39.84
CA ALA A 51 -29.15 7.05 39.19
C ALA A 51 -29.61 5.64 39.67
N PRO A 52 -29.64 4.62 38.80
CA PRO A 52 -29.93 3.25 39.21
C PRO A 52 -28.70 2.61 39.86
N THR A 53 -28.91 1.98 41.02
CA THR A 53 -27.92 1.15 41.71
C THR A 53 -27.71 -0.14 40.91
N THR A 54 -26.52 -0.33 40.34
CA THR A 54 -26.11 -1.58 39.70
C THR A 54 -25.69 -2.61 40.75
N THR A 55 -26.52 -3.62 40.95
CA THR A 55 -26.15 -4.85 41.67
C THR A 55 -25.26 -5.70 40.77
N VAL A 56 -24.02 -5.95 41.21
CA VAL A 56 -23.06 -6.82 40.54
C VAL A 56 -23.48 -8.28 40.76
N VAL A 57 -23.79 -9.00 39.67
CA VAL A 57 -23.94 -10.46 39.67
C VAL A 57 -22.56 -11.06 39.35
N PRO A 58 -22.04 -12.02 40.13
CA PRO A 58 -20.76 -12.64 39.83
C PRO A 58 -20.89 -13.56 38.60
N PRO A 59 -19.86 -13.68 37.75
CA PRO A 59 -19.91 -14.51 36.57
C PRO A 59 -19.93 -16.00 36.94
N THR A 60 -20.87 -16.73 36.34
CA THR A 60 -20.87 -18.20 36.29
C THR A 60 -19.61 -18.65 35.55
N THR A 61 -18.77 -19.46 36.22
CA THR A 61 -17.60 -20.12 35.64
C THR A 61 -18.00 -21.05 34.49
N ALA A 62 -17.90 -20.56 33.26
CA ALA A 62 -17.63 -21.39 32.10
C ALA A 62 -16.11 -21.47 31.93
N ALA A 63 -15.58 -22.69 31.82
CA ALA A 63 -14.17 -22.91 31.56
C ALA A 63 -13.80 -22.28 30.21
N PRO A 64 -12.71 -21.49 30.11
CA PRO A 64 -12.29 -20.95 28.83
C PRO A 64 -11.80 -22.10 27.94
N SER A 65 -12.39 -22.23 26.76
CA SER A 65 -11.78 -22.96 25.65
C SER A 65 -10.45 -22.29 25.34
N THR A 66 -9.34 -22.99 25.57
CA THR A 66 -7.99 -22.53 25.23
C THR A 66 -7.86 -22.46 23.71
N LEU A 67 -8.07 -21.28 23.14
CA LEU A 67 -7.51 -20.95 21.83
C LEU A 67 -5.98 -20.88 21.99
N PRO A 68 -5.20 -21.42 21.04
CA PRO A 68 -3.74 -21.29 21.09
C PRO A 68 -3.36 -19.80 21.10
N SER A 69 -2.33 -19.47 21.88
CA SER A 69 -1.72 -18.13 21.88
C SER A 69 -1.28 -17.75 20.46
N PRO A 70 -1.47 -16.49 20.03
CA PRO A 70 -0.96 -16.05 18.74
C PRO A 70 0.57 -16.08 18.78
N THR A 71 1.16 -17.00 18.03
CA THR A 71 2.60 -17.02 17.74
C THR A 71 2.88 -16.00 16.64
N ASN A 72 4.04 -15.33 16.69
CA ASN A 72 4.48 -14.46 15.60
C ASN A 72 4.52 -15.30 14.30
N PRO A 73 3.99 -14.83 13.14
CA PRO A 73 4.01 -15.62 11.90
C PRO A 73 5.40 -16.13 11.50
N ALA A 74 6.46 -15.40 11.87
CA ALA A 74 7.85 -15.83 11.67
C ALA A 74 8.24 -17.07 12.48
N ASP A 75 7.57 -17.34 13.61
CA ASP A 75 7.81 -18.48 14.51
C ASP A 75 6.86 -19.66 14.25
N ALA A 76 5.87 -19.49 13.37
CA ALA A 76 4.95 -20.55 13.01
C ALA A 76 5.63 -21.60 12.12
N ALA A 77 5.25 -22.87 12.30
CA ALA A 77 5.74 -23.93 11.44
C ALA A 77 5.31 -23.67 9.98
N PRO A 78 6.20 -23.84 8.99
CA PRO A 78 5.87 -23.62 7.59
C PRO A 78 4.64 -24.40 7.13
N ARG A 79 3.76 -23.75 6.34
CA ARG A 79 2.56 -24.37 5.78
C ARG A 79 2.73 -24.59 4.27
N PRO A 80 3.06 -25.82 3.83
CA PRO A 80 3.33 -26.09 2.43
C PRO A 80 2.11 -25.82 1.55
N SER A 81 2.34 -25.24 0.38
CA SER A 81 1.36 -25.10 -0.68
C SER A 81 1.14 -26.42 -1.43
N ALA A 82 0.16 -26.43 -2.35
CA ALA A 82 -0.14 -27.59 -3.17
C ALA A 82 0.98 -27.96 -4.18
N GLY A 83 1.85 -27.00 -4.51
CA GLY A 83 2.99 -27.20 -5.42
C GLY A 83 4.19 -27.91 -4.81
N CYS A 84 4.27 -28.03 -3.48
CA CYS A 84 5.36 -28.74 -2.81
C CYS A 84 5.42 -30.22 -3.22
N GLY A 85 6.59 -30.66 -3.68
CA GLY A 85 6.87 -32.03 -4.12
C GLY A 85 6.30 -32.40 -5.49
N THR A 86 5.77 -31.44 -6.25
CA THR A 86 5.09 -31.72 -7.53
C THR A 86 6.01 -31.65 -8.75
N SER A 87 7.07 -30.85 -8.72
CA SER A 87 8.17 -30.78 -9.68
C SER A 87 9.29 -29.88 -9.16
N PRO A 88 10.56 -30.08 -9.58
CA PRO A 88 11.61 -29.12 -9.26
C PRO A 88 11.30 -27.78 -9.93
N ALA A 89 11.15 -26.73 -9.12
CA ALA A 89 11.07 -25.37 -9.64
C ALA A 89 12.39 -25.02 -10.33
N SER A 90 12.32 -24.38 -11.49
CA SER A 90 13.52 -23.83 -12.12
C SER A 90 13.80 -22.45 -11.56
N ALA A 91 15.06 -22.20 -11.20
CA ALA A 91 15.49 -20.85 -10.85
C ALA A 91 15.25 -19.92 -12.04
N VAL A 92 14.65 -18.77 -11.77
CA VAL A 92 14.37 -17.74 -12.77
C VAL A 92 14.57 -16.38 -12.14
N GLU A 93 14.96 -15.42 -12.95
CA GLU A 93 15.09 -14.02 -12.55
C GLU A 93 14.40 -13.15 -13.58
N TRP A 94 13.48 -12.28 -13.12
CA TRP A 94 12.68 -11.38 -13.96
C TRP A 94 11.94 -12.08 -15.10
N GLN A 95 11.53 -13.33 -14.90
CA GLN A 95 10.79 -14.05 -15.93
C GLN A 95 9.39 -13.47 -16.03
N ARG A 96 9.08 -12.89 -17.20
CA ARG A 96 7.72 -12.48 -17.53
C ARG A 96 6.84 -13.71 -17.71
N ASN A 97 5.74 -13.73 -16.96
CA ASN A 97 4.72 -14.76 -17.01
C ASN A 97 3.35 -14.12 -17.28
N GLU A 98 2.55 -14.77 -18.10
CA GLU A 98 1.19 -14.35 -18.44
C GLU A 98 0.17 -15.13 -17.59
N LEU A 99 -0.94 -14.49 -17.28
CA LEU A 99 -2.06 -15.05 -16.51
C LEU A 99 -3.38 -14.51 -17.06
N SER A 100 -4.34 -15.40 -17.33
CA SER A 100 -5.67 -14.97 -17.72
C SER A 100 -6.56 -14.83 -16.48
N VAL A 101 -7.16 -13.66 -16.30
CA VAL A 101 -8.03 -13.35 -15.16
C VAL A 101 -9.31 -12.75 -15.68
N ARG A 102 -10.46 -13.41 -15.40
CA ARG A 102 -11.78 -12.97 -15.87
C ARG A 102 -11.83 -12.70 -17.40
N GLY A 103 -11.01 -13.40 -18.18
CA GLY A 103 -10.92 -13.24 -19.63
C GLY A 103 -10.01 -12.10 -20.11
N ALA A 104 -9.37 -11.36 -19.20
CA ALA A 104 -8.32 -10.40 -19.53
C ALA A 104 -6.93 -11.03 -19.37
N GLU A 105 -5.99 -10.66 -20.24
CA GLU A 105 -4.57 -11.02 -20.07
C GLU A 105 -3.91 -10.07 -19.07
N ARG A 106 -3.28 -10.66 -18.05
CA ARG A 106 -2.48 -10.02 -17.01
C ARG A 106 -1.08 -10.60 -17.07
N TRP A 107 -0.08 -9.91 -16.55
CA TRP A 107 1.28 -10.42 -16.53
C TRP A 107 2.06 -9.93 -15.31
N TYR A 108 3.05 -10.72 -14.90
CA TYR A 108 3.94 -10.43 -13.77
C TYR A 108 5.39 -10.81 -14.12
N LEU A 109 6.35 -10.23 -13.40
CA LEU A 109 7.72 -10.75 -13.34
C LEU A 109 7.85 -11.70 -12.16
N LEU A 110 8.59 -12.79 -12.36
CA LEU A 110 8.84 -13.79 -11.33
C LEU A 110 10.34 -13.97 -11.12
N THR A 111 10.75 -13.99 -9.86
CA THR A 111 12.08 -14.45 -9.44
C THR A 111 11.92 -15.61 -8.46
N VAL A 112 12.50 -16.76 -8.83
CA VAL A 112 12.59 -17.97 -8.00
C VAL A 112 14.08 -18.21 -7.73
N PRO A 113 14.54 -18.14 -6.47
CA PRO A 113 15.94 -18.36 -6.13
C PRO A 113 16.45 -19.76 -6.49
N GLU A 114 17.75 -19.89 -6.74
CA GLU A 114 18.41 -21.20 -6.93
C GLU A 114 18.27 -22.13 -5.73
N SER A 115 18.08 -21.58 -4.52
CA SER A 115 17.86 -22.35 -3.29
C SER A 115 16.47 -22.97 -3.19
N HIS A 116 15.55 -22.69 -4.10
CA HIS A 116 14.21 -23.27 -4.08
C HIS A 116 14.25 -24.71 -4.65
N ASP A 117 14.26 -25.71 -3.76
CA ASP A 117 14.39 -27.13 -4.10
C ASP A 117 13.07 -27.79 -4.57
N GLY A 118 11.93 -27.12 -4.43
CA GLY A 118 10.60 -27.66 -4.76
C GLY A 118 9.95 -28.49 -3.65
N GLU A 119 10.64 -28.70 -2.53
CA GLU A 119 10.22 -29.55 -1.42
C GLU A 119 10.07 -28.75 -0.11
N THR A 120 10.97 -27.79 0.12
CA THR A 120 11.02 -26.95 1.30
C THR A 120 10.19 -25.68 1.07
N PRO A 121 9.10 -25.45 1.86
CA PRO A 121 8.24 -24.28 1.67
C PRO A 121 9.00 -22.97 1.85
N MET A 122 8.99 -22.16 0.79
CA MET A 122 9.69 -20.88 0.73
C MET A 122 8.70 -19.70 0.86
N PRO A 123 9.03 -18.63 1.59
CA PRO A 123 8.18 -17.44 1.65
C PRO A 123 7.97 -16.80 0.28
N LEU A 124 6.87 -16.07 0.14
CA LEU A 124 6.51 -15.31 -1.07
C LEU A 124 6.34 -13.83 -0.74
N VAL A 125 6.91 -12.97 -1.57
CA VAL A 125 6.67 -11.52 -1.56
C VAL A 125 5.95 -11.11 -2.84
N LEU A 126 4.83 -10.42 -2.70
CA LEU A 126 4.19 -9.68 -3.79
C LEU A 126 4.67 -8.23 -3.75
N ASP A 127 5.26 -7.74 -4.83
CA ASP A 127 5.90 -6.43 -4.89
C ASP A 127 5.26 -5.55 -5.98
N PHE A 128 4.55 -4.50 -5.55
CA PHE A 128 3.62 -3.73 -6.39
C PHE A 128 4.20 -2.38 -6.81
N HIS A 129 4.25 -2.15 -8.13
CA HIS A 129 4.71 -0.89 -8.70
C HIS A 129 3.78 0.29 -8.37
N GLY A 130 4.35 1.50 -8.37
CA GLY A 130 3.66 2.78 -8.25
C GLY A 130 2.97 3.24 -9.54
N PHE A 131 2.30 4.39 -9.46
CA PHE A 131 1.54 4.94 -10.58
C PHE A 131 2.49 5.29 -11.75
N SER A 132 2.17 4.81 -12.95
CA SER A 132 2.93 5.01 -14.18
C SER A 132 4.34 4.38 -14.22
N GLU A 133 4.67 3.52 -13.27
CA GLU A 133 5.99 2.88 -13.15
C GLU A 133 6.07 1.56 -13.96
N GLY A 134 5.14 0.63 -13.69
CA GLY A 134 5.15 -0.72 -14.27
C GLY A 134 6.17 -1.64 -13.62
N ALA A 135 5.95 -2.96 -13.72
CA ALA A 135 6.77 -3.94 -12.99
C ALA A 135 8.25 -3.97 -13.41
N GLN A 136 8.58 -3.62 -14.66
CA GLN A 136 9.98 -3.61 -15.12
C GLN A 136 10.82 -2.49 -14.49
N ILE A 137 10.23 -1.31 -14.27
CA ILE A 137 10.93 -0.23 -13.57
C ILE A 137 10.97 -0.54 -12.07
N HIS A 138 9.86 -1.07 -11.56
CA HIS A 138 9.75 -1.36 -10.13
C HIS A 138 10.76 -2.36 -9.61
N THR A 139 11.05 -3.43 -10.35
CA THR A 139 12.06 -4.38 -9.91
C THR A 139 13.46 -3.77 -9.76
N MET A 140 13.76 -2.70 -10.50
CA MET A 140 15.01 -1.94 -10.37
C MET A 140 14.96 -0.95 -9.20
N MET A 141 13.78 -0.44 -8.85
CA MET A 141 13.61 0.48 -7.72
C MET A 141 13.61 -0.25 -6.39
N SER A 142 12.85 -1.34 -6.27
CA SER A 142 12.72 -2.09 -5.02
C SER A 142 13.89 -3.03 -4.77
N GLU A 143 14.63 -3.45 -5.81
CA GLU A 143 15.69 -4.45 -5.71
C GLU A 143 15.26 -5.74 -4.99
N MET A 144 13.96 -6.05 -5.01
CA MET A 144 13.41 -7.22 -4.31
C MET A 144 13.87 -8.54 -4.94
N ALA A 145 14.12 -8.56 -6.25
CA ALA A 145 14.62 -9.74 -6.97
C ALA A 145 16.04 -10.17 -6.55
N PRO A 146 17.06 -9.29 -6.51
CA PRO A 146 18.36 -9.67 -5.97
C PRO A 146 18.31 -9.98 -4.46
N ALA A 147 17.43 -9.35 -3.69
CA ALA A 147 17.22 -9.69 -2.28
C ALA A 147 16.64 -11.10 -2.12
N ALA A 148 15.65 -11.48 -2.95
CA ALA A 148 15.04 -12.80 -3.01
C ALA A 148 16.09 -13.90 -3.24
N ALA A 149 16.96 -13.70 -4.22
CA ALA A 149 18.04 -14.64 -4.54
C ALA A 149 19.03 -14.84 -3.37
N GLN A 150 19.33 -13.77 -2.62
CA GLN A 150 20.29 -13.80 -1.51
C GLN A 150 19.71 -14.36 -0.22
N ARG A 151 18.44 -14.08 0.06
CA ARG A 151 17.79 -14.33 1.36
C ARG A 151 16.86 -15.55 1.34
N GLY A 152 16.55 -16.08 0.16
CA GLY A 152 15.78 -17.31 0.01
C GLY A 152 14.28 -17.12 0.15
N PHE A 153 13.70 -16.26 -0.69
CA PHE A 153 12.25 -16.13 -0.86
C PHE A 153 11.88 -16.00 -2.34
N VAL A 154 10.65 -16.33 -2.71
CA VAL A 154 10.12 -16.08 -4.06
C VAL A 154 9.57 -14.66 -4.10
N VAL A 155 9.77 -13.92 -5.20
CA VAL A 155 9.10 -12.64 -5.43
C VAL A 155 8.34 -12.65 -6.75
N ALA A 156 7.09 -12.19 -6.70
CA ALA A 156 6.30 -11.89 -7.89
C ALA A 156 6.01 -10.39 -7.93
N LEU A 157 6.27 -9.77 -9.08
CA LEU A 157 6.01 -8.35 -9.35
C LEU A 157 4.87 -8.22 -10.36
N PRO A 158 3.62 -8.10 -9.91
CA PRO A 158 2.46 -8.05 -10.80
C PRO A 158 2.43 -6.72 -11.57
N ASN A 159 1.85 -6.71 -12.77
CA ASN A 159 1.66 -5.47 -13.53
C ASN A 159 0.18 -5.06 -13.60
N GLY A 160 -0.08 -3.77 -13.32
CA GLY A 160 -1.38 -3.13 -13.51
C GLY A 160 -1.77 -3.06 -14.99
N THR A 161 -3.03 -2.69 -15.27
CA THR A 161 -3.57 -2.67 -16.64
C THR A 161 -4.21 -1.36 -17.07
N GLN A 162 -4.47 -0.46 -16.12
CA GLN A 162 -5.03 0.86 -16.42
C GLN A 162 -4.01 1.73 -17.20
N GLU A 163 -4.47 2.84 -17.78
CA GLU A 163 -3.61 3.79 -18.52
C GLU A 163 -3.71 5.19 -17.86
N PRO A 164 -2.60 5.78 -17.38
CA PRO A 164 -1.29 5.16 -17.12
C PRO A 164 -1.37 3.94 -16.20
N VAL A 165 -0.38 3.04 -16.29
CA VAL A 165 -0.31 1.78 -15.51
C VAL A 165 -0.46 2.05 -14.02
N ARG A 166 -1.47 1.43 -13.39
CA ARG A 166 -1.83 1.61 -11.98
C ARG A 166 -2.77 0.50 -11.51
N TRP A 167 -3.03 0.51 -10.20
CA TRP A 167 -3.94 -0.36 -9.47
C TRP A 167 -5.24 0.37 -9.12
N ASP A 168 -6.36 -0.35 -9.22
CA ASP A 168 -7.56 -0.10 -8.42
C ASP A 168 -7.32 -0.61 -7.00
N THR A 169 -7.39 0.29 -6.03
CA THR A 169 -7.08 0.02 -4.62
C THR A 169 -8.35 -0.10 -3.77
N GLY A 170 -9.52 -0.29 -4.39
CA GLY A 170 -10.75 -0.65 -3.71
C GLY A 170 -10.65 -2.03 -3.05
N VAL A 171 -11.36 -2.24 -1.94
CA VAL A 171 -11.17 -3.44 -1.09
C VAL A 171 -12.18 -4.57 -1.34
N ASP A 172 -13.11 -4.42 -2.28
CA ASP A 172 -14.07 -5.47 -2.65
C ASP A 172 -13.52 -6.34 -3.80
N PRO A 173 -13.09 -7.60 -3.57
CA PRO A 173 -12.57 -8.46 -4.63
C PRO A 173 -13.59 -8.81 -5.72
N ALA A 174 -14.90 -8.74 -5.43
CA ALA A 174 -15.92 -9.01 -6.42
C ALA A 174 -16.01 -7.86 -7.44
N ALA A 175 -15.80 -6.63 -6.99
CA ALA A 175 -15.86 -5.42 -7.81
C ALA A 175 -14.50 -4.96 -8.36
N ASN A 176 -13.38 -5.48 -7.83
CA ASN A 176 -12.03 -5.06 -8.19
C ASN A 176 -11.29 -6.15 -8.99
N ASP A 177 -10.96 -5.86 -10.25
CA ASP A 177 -10.22 -6.78 -11.13
C ASP A 177 -8.74 -6.94 -10.77
N ASP A 178 -8.13 -5.97 -10.10
CA ASP A 178 -6.75 -6.07 -9.60
C ASP A 178 -6.67 -6.99 -8.38
N LEU A 179 -7.64 -6.95 -7.48
CA LEU A 179 -7.74 -7.94 -6.39
C LEU A 179 -8.04 -9.34 -6.93
N ALA A 180 -8.93 -9.47 -7.90
CA ALA A 180 -9.18 -10.75 -8.57
C ALA A 180 -7.91 -11.30 -9.23
N TYR A 181 -7.08 -10.42 -9.80
CA TYR A 181 -5.79 -10.79 -10.35
C TYR A 181 -4.80 -11.27 -9.28
N VAL A 182 -4.70 -10.57 -8.16
CA VAL A 182 -3.83 -10.99 -7.04
C VAL A 182 -4.24 -12.38 -6.50
N ILE A 183 -5.55 -12.64 -6.35
CA ILE A 183 -6.05 -13.95 -5.92
C ILE A 183 -5.62 -15.05 -6.91
N GLU A 184 -5.89 -14.87 -8.20
CA GLU A 184 -5.52 -15.87 -9.22
C GLU A 184 -4.00 -16.05 -9.31
N LEU A 185 -3.21 -14.98 -9.12
CA LEU A 185 -1.76 -15.06 -9.10
C LEU A 185 -1.26 -15.87 -7.90
N LEU A 186 -1.79 -15.64 -6.70
CA LEU A 186 -1.46 -16.44 -5.52
C LEU A 186 -1.80 -17.92 -5.74
N ASP A 187 -3.00 -18.21 -6.24
CA ASP A 187 -3.43 -19.58 -6.53
C ASP A 187 -2.57 -20.25 -7.63
N ARG A 188 -2.10 -19.47 -8.60
CA ARG A 188 -1.11 -19.92 -9.61
C ARG A 188 0.22 -20.29 -8.96
N LEU A 189 0.78 -19.39 -8.15
CA LEU A 189 2.10 -19.58 -7.54
C LEU A 189 2.09 -20.72 -6.51
N GLU A 190 1.06 -20.81 -5.67
CA GLU A 190 0.91 -21.87 -4.67
C GLU A 190 0.72 -23.26 -5.28
N ARG A 191 0.15 -23.35 -6.48
CA ARG A 191 0.00 -24.59 -7.23
C ARG A 191 1.30 -25.01 -7.92
N ASP A 192 2.05 -24.06 -8.43
CA ASP A 192 3.20 -24.33 -9.31
C ASP A 192 4.54 -24.37 -8.56
N LEU A 193 4.64 -23.73 -7.39
CA LEU A 193 5.84 -23.62 -6.57
C LEU A 193 5.59 -24.15 -5.16
N CYS A 194 6.65 -24.46 -4.44
CA CYS A 194 6.58 -24.87 -3.03
C CYS A 194 6.64 -23.64 -2.13
N ILE A 195 5.48 -23.00 -1.97
CA ILE A 195 5.34 -21.77 -1.20
C ILE A 195 4.93 -22.10 0.23
N ASP A 196 5.49 -21.36 1.19
CA ASP A 196 4.95 -21.31 2.53
C ASP A 196 3.76 -20.36 2.58
N THR A 197 2.56 -20.95 2.54
CA THR A 197 1.30 -20.20 2.58
C THR A 197 1.06 -19.46 3.90
N SER A 198 1.88 -19.66 4.93
CA SER A 198 1.85 -18.87 6.17
C SER A 198 2.81 -17.68 6.17
N ARG A 199 3.68 -17.57 5.15
CA ARG A 199 4.68 -16.50 4.97
C ARG A 199 4.57 -15.89 3.57
N VAL A 200 3.39 -15.35 3.29
CA VAL A 200 3.11 -14.55 2.09
C VAL A 200 3.01 -13.08 2.48
N TYR A 201 3.76 -12.20 1.84
CA TYR A 201 3.85 -10.79 2.19
C TYR A 201 3.48 -9.90 1.01
N ALA A 202 3.00 -8.69 1.27
CA ALA A 202 2.76 -7.69 0.22
C ALA A 202 3.46 -6.36 0.53
N THR A 203 4.15 -5.81 -0.45
CA THR A 203 4.83 -4.52 -0.38
C THR A 203 4.72 -3.80 -1.72
N GLY A 204 5.06 -2.53 -1.76
CA GLY A 204 5.03 -1.76 -2.98
C GLY A 204 5.21 -0.28 -2.71
N LEU A 205 5.41 0.48 -3.79
CA LEU A 205 5.64 1.92 -3.74
C LEU A 205 4.37 2.69 -4.12
N SER A 206 4.01 3.76 -3.40
CA SER A 206 2.98 4.72 -3.85
C SER A 206 1.61 4.08 -4.10
N ASN A 207 1.09 4.10 -5.33
CA ASN A 207 -0.12 3.36 -5.69
C ASN A 207 -0.02 1.85 -5.42
N GLY A 208 1.18 1.26 -5.46
CA GLY A 208 1.43 -0.12 -5.01
C GLY A 208 1.45 -0.29 -3.49
N ALA A 209 1.82 0.75 -2.73
CA ALA A 209 1.65 0.79 -1.27
C ALA A 209 0.16 0.86 -0.88
N PHE A 210 -0.64 1.62 -1.62
CA PHE A 210 -2.09 1.60 -1.49
C PHE A 210 -2.66 0.22 -1.83
N MET A 211 -2.16 -0.45 -2.88
CA MET A 211 -2.56 -1.82 -3.21
C MET A 211 -2.19 -2.80 -2.10
N SER A 212 -0.99 -2.70 -1.53
CA SER A 212 -0.55 -3.52 -0.38
C SER A 212 -1.47 -3.32 0.83
N SER A 213 -1.87 -2.07 1.11
CA SER A 213 -2.83 -1.74 2.15
C SER A 213 -4.24 -2.28 1.86
N ALA A 214 -4.67 -2.28 0.59
CA ALA A 214 -5.94 -2.85 0.17
C ALA A 214 -5.95 -4.39 0.31
N ILE A 215 -4.84 -5.06 -0.03
CA ILE A 215 -4.66 -6.51 0.15
C ILE A 215 -4.76 -6.89 1.62
N ALA A 216 -4.20 -6.09 2.52
CA ALA A 216 -4.34 -6.30 3.96
C ALA A 216 -5.80 -6.35 4.43
N CYS A 217 -6.63 -5.49 3.87
CA CYS A 217 -8.05 -5.44 4.15
C CYS A 217 -8.85 -6.55 3.45
N ALA A 218 -8.55 -6.82 2.18
CA ALA A 218 -9.38 -7.66 1.33
C ALA A 218 -9.02 -9.15 1.40
N LEU A 219 -7.74 -9.46 1.68
CA LEU A 219 -7.19 -10.82 1.68
C LEU A 219 -6.46 -11.16 3.00
N PRO A 220 -7.01 -10.82 4.19
CA PRO A 220 -6.30 -10.97 5.45
C PRO A 220 -5.91 -12.42 5.76
N ASP A 221 -6.62 -13.41 5.23
CA ASP A 221 -6.29 -14.84 5.41
C ASP A 221 -5.19 -15.36 4.46
N ARG A 222 -4.82 -14.57 3.45
CA ARG A 222 -3.85 -14.97 2.41
C ARG A 222 -2.48 -14.34 2.58
N VAL A 223 -2.39 -13.18 3.23
CA VAL A 223 -1.13 -12.49 3.52
C VAL A 223 -0.83 -12.49 5.01
N ALA A 224 0.43 -12.64 5.38
CA ALA A 224 0.93 -12.69 6.75
C ALA A 224 1.24 -11.30 7.30
N ALA A 225 1.77 -10.39 6.48
CA ALA A 225 2.07 -9.00 6.82
C ALA A 225 2.17 -8.12 5.56
N VAL A 226 2.13 -6.80 5.74
CA VAL A 226 2.33 -5.83 4.65
C VAL A 226 3.38 -4.78 4.98
N ALA A 227 4.13 -4.33 3.97
CA ALA A 227 5.20 -3.33 4.12
C ALA A 227 5.07 -2.19 3.09
N PRO A 228 4.05 -1.31 3.19
CA PRO A 228 3.84 -0.22 2.23
C PRO A 228 4.96 0.84 2.27
N VAL A 229 5.48 1.24 1.10
CA VAL A 229 6.49 2.30 0.95
C VAL A 229 5.88 3.51 0.26
N ALA A 230 6.00 4.68 0.88
CA ALA A 230 5.44 5.94 0.41
C ALA A 230 3.94 5.84 0.10
N GLY A 231 3.10 5.34 1.02
CA GLY A 231 1.66 5.23 0.78
C GLY A 231 0.88 4.33 1.73
N ALA A 232 1.28 4.24 3.00
CA ALA A 232 0.53 3.47 3.98
C ALA A 232 -0.84 4.09 4.24
N THR A 233 -1.92 3.35 3.99
CA THR A 233 -3.29 3.79 4.29
C THR A 233 -4.07 2.70 4.99
N VAL A 234 -5.19 3.06 5.61
CA VAL A 234 -6.15 2.10 6.15
C VAL A 234 -7.38 2.13 5.24
N ALA A 235 -7.45 1.19 4.29
CA ALA A 235 -8.43 1.23 3.19
C ALA A 235 -9.84 0.69 3.56
N CYS A 236 -9.99 0.07 4.73
CA CYS A 236 -11.21 -0.60 5.18
C CYS A 236 -11.74 -0.05 6.51
N GLU A 237 -13.02 -0.22 6.81
CA GLU A 237 -13.61 0.19 8.10
C GLU A 237 -13.18 -0.73 9.26
N THR A 238 -13.02 -2.03 8.98
CA THR A 238 -12.59 -3.04 9.96
C THR A 238 -11.52 -3.95 9.36
N LEU A 239 -10.61 -4.45 10.20
CA LEU A 239 -9.75 -5.58 9.84
C LEU A 239 -10.39 -6.85 10.38
N ASP A 240 -10.48 -7.89 9.55
CA ASP A 240 -11.02 -9.20 9.99
C ASP A 240 -10.10 -9.90 10.99
N ARG A 241 -8.80 -9.56 10.96
CA ARG A 241 -7.83 -9.92 12.00
C ARG A 241 -6.69 -8.88 12.11
N PRO A 242 -6.04 -8.75 13.28
CA PRO A 242 -4.77 -8.03 13.39
C PRO A 242 -3.73 -8.60 12.42
N MET A 243 -2.88 -7.74 11.87
CA MET A 243 -1.82 -8.14 10.95
C MET A 243 -0.61 -7.20 11.05
N PRO A 244 0.64 -7.72 11.04
CA PRO A 244 1.81 -6.87 11.08
C PRO A 244 1.89 -5.90 9.88
N VAL A 245 2.29 -4.66 10.16
CA VAL A 245 2.46 -3.58 9.19
C VAL A 245 3.79 -2.87 9.42
N TYR A 246 4.63 -2.82 8.39
CA TYR A 246 5.90 -2.08 8.38
C TYR A 246 5.87 -0.99 7.32
N ALA A 247 5.43 0.21 7.69
CA ALA A 247 5.30 1.32 6.74
C ALA A 247 6.57 2.15 6.67
N ILE A 248 6.90 2.68 5.48
CA ILE A 248 8.01 3.61 5.28
C ILE A 248 7.50 4.85 4.54
N HIS A 249 7.81 6.06 5.02
CA HIS A 249 7.43 7.30 4.33
C HIS A 249 8.44 8.44 4.53
N GLY A 250 8.71 9.21 3.47
CA GLY A 250 9.60 10.37 3.50
C GLY A 250 8.91 11.66 3.94
N THR A 251 9.52 12.44 4.81
CA THR A 251 8.90 13.69 5.30
C THR A 251 8.89 14.81 4.27
N ALA A 252 9.71 14.70 3.23
CA ALA A 252 9.81 15.64 2.12
C ALA A 252 9.23 15.08 0.81
N ASP A 253 8.37 14.07 0.88
CA ASP A 253 7.64 13.52 -0.26
C ASP A 253 6.85 14.63 -0.98
N PRO A 254 7.21 14.97 -2.23
CA PRO A 254 6.58 16.05 -2.97
C PRO A 254 5.29 15.63 -3.69
N ILE A 255 4.91 14.35 -3.65
CA ILE A 255 3.76 13.79 -4.35
C ILE A 255 2.68 13.43 -3.34
N LEU A 256 3.03 12.59 -2.38
CA LEU A 256 2.18 12.12 -1.30
C LEU A 256 2.67 12.74 0.01
N LEU A 257 2.15 13.94 0.29
CA LEU A 257 2.66 14.78 1.37
C LEU A 257 2.57 14.06 2.72
N PHE A 258 3.62 14.18 3.53
CA PHE A 258 3.77 13.46 4.80
C PHE A 258 2.57 13.63 5.74
N ASN A 259 2.06 14.87 5.84
CA ASN A 259 0.89 15.20 6.67
C ASN A 259 -0.45 15.15 5.93
N GLY A 260 -0.48 14.44 4.79
CA GLY A 260 -1.68 14.23 3.98
C GLY A 260 -1.83 15.23 2.84
N GLY A 261 -2.60 14.80 1.84
CA GLY A 261 -2.76 15.52 0.57
C GLY A 261 -1.90 14.91 -0.54
N VAL A 262 -2.31 15.19 -1.78
CA VAL A 262 -1.63 14.75 -2.99
C VAL A 262 -1.33 15.98 -3.83
N ASP A 263 -0.08 16.16 -4.22
CA ASP A 263 0.29 17.14 -5.24
C ASP A 263 0.13 16.53 -6.63
N ALA A 264 -1.09 16.64 -7.18
CA ALA A 264 -1.40 16.11 -8.50
C ALA A 264 -0.60 16.76 -9.64
N SER A 265 0.04 17.93 -9.42
CA SER A 265 0.91 18.55 -10.43
C SER A 265 2.18 17.75 -10.71
N ARG A 266 2.60 16.91 -9.76
CA ARG A 266 3.78 16.04 -9.87
C ARG A 266 3.47 14.66 -10.45
N LEU A 267 2.19 14.33 -10.63
CA LEU A 267 1.78 13.09 -11.29
C LEU A 267 1.80 13.27 -12.82
N PRO A 268 2.03 12.19 -13.59
CA PRO A 268 1.93 12.23 -15.05
C PRO A 268 0.58 12.82 -15.51
N GLY A 269 0.65 13.87 -16.34
CA GLY A 269 -0.54 14.61 -16.80
C GLY A 269 -0.96 15.79 -15.90
N GLY A 270 -0.23 16.05 -14.81
CA GLY A 270 -0.40 17.21 -13.94
C GLY A 270 0.00 18.53 -14.62
N ASP A 271 -0.53 19.64 -14.10
CA ASP A 271 -0.22 20.99 -14.59
C ASP A 271 1.22 21.39 -14.21
N ALA A 272 2.13 21.34 -15.19
CA ALA A 272 3.53 21.72 -15.05
C ALA A 272 3.75 23.22 -14.77
N GLN A 273 2.69 24.04 -14.79
CA GLN A 273 2.71 25.46 -14.41
C GLN A 273 2.40 25.70 -12.92
N ALA A 274 2.15 24.64 -12.14
CA ALA A 274 2.03 24.79 -10.69
C ALA A 274 3.32 25.44 -10.12
N PRO A 275 3.19 26.46 -9.26
CA PRO A 275 4.36 27.09 -8.64
C PRO A 275 5.18 26.03 -7.88
N PRO A 276 6.50 26.21 -7.72
CA PRO A 276 7.31 25.27 -6.95
C PRO A 276 6.71 25.16 -5.55
N ASN A 277 6.10 24.01 -5.27
CA ASN A 277 5.49 23.76 -3.98
C ASN A 277 6.57 23.78 -2.91
N THR A 278 6.56 24.81 -2.08
CA THR A 278 7.13 24.71 -0.74
C THR A 278 6.37 23.62 -0.01
N LEU A 279 7.08 22.56 0.37
CA LEU A 279 6.52 21.50 1.18
C LEU A 279 5.91 22.09 2.46
N PRO A 280 4.72 21.62 2.88
CA PRO A 280 4.15 22.07 4.14
C PRO A 280 5.07 21.72 5.31
N PRO A 281 4.95 22.42 6.46
CA PRO A 281 5.65 22.03 7.67
C PRO A 281 5.33 20.59 8.06
N VAL A 282 6.36 19.86 8.49
CA VAL A 282 6.24 18.47 8.92
C VAL A 282 5.81 18.41 10.39
N ASP A 283 4.78 17.64 10.67
CA ASP A 283 4.33 17.26 12.01
C ASP A 283 4.39 15.73 12.15
N LEU A 284 5.35 15.23 12.94
CA LEU A 284 5.54 13.79 13.15
C LEU A 284 4.41 13.12 13.93
N THR A 285 3.45 13.88 14.43
CA THR A 285 2.29 13.41 15.23
C THR A 285 0.95 13.84 14.65
N GLY A 286 0.99 14.53 13.50
CA GLY A 286 -0.15 15.19 12.90
C GLY A 286 -0.99 14.28 12.00
N PRO A 287 -1.83 14.87 11.12
CA PRO A 287 -2.63 14.11 10.16
C PRO A 287 -1.74 13.44 9.10
N GLY A 288 -2.36 12.68 8.19
CA GLY A 288 -1.66 12.00 7.10
C GLY A 288 -1.09 10.66 7.52
N TYR A 289 0.14 10.36 7.12
CA TYR A 289 0.78 9.07 7.38
C TYR A 289 1.05 8.81 8.87
N PRO A 290 1.43 9.80 9.72
CA PRO A 290 1.49 9.58 11.15
C PRO A 290 0.16 9.10 11.74
N GLN A 291 -0.96 9.75 11.39
CA GLN A 291 -2.29 9.32 11.85
C GLN A 291 -2.69 7.96 11.27
N ALA A 292 -2.40 7.69 9.99
CA ALA A 292 -2.69 6.39 9.38
C ALA A 292 -2.01 5.23 10.13
N MET A 293 -0.80 5.45 10.65
CA MET A 293 -0.08 4.44 11.43
C MET A 293 -0.60 4.30 12.86
N VAL A 294 -1.11 5.38 13.46
CA VAL A 294 -1.90 5.29 14.71
C VAL A 294 -3.17 4.46 14.49
N ASP A 295 -3.85 4.67 13.36
CA ASP A 295 -5.07 3.93 13.03
C ASP A 295 -4.78 2.43 12.79
N TRP A 296 -3.66 2.09 12.14
CA TRP A 296 -3.17 0.72 12.03
C TRP A 296 -2.87 0.10 13.39
N ALA A 297 -2.14 0.80 14.26
CA ALA A 297 -1.80 0.33 15.60
C ALA A 297 -3.07 0.04 16.43
N ALA A 298 -4.05 0.95 16.40
CA ALA A 298 -5.33 0.77 17.08
C ALA A 298 -6.08 -0.47 16.59
N ARG A 299 -6.05 -0.76 15.28
CA ARG A 299 -6.71 -1.94 14.69
C ARG A 299 -5.99 -3.24 14.98
N ASN A 300 -4.68 -3.18 15.18
CA ASN A 300 -3.89 -4.30 15.65
C ASN A 300 -4.03 -4.53 17.17
N GLY A 301 -4.73 -3.64 17.88
CA GLY A 301 -4.93 -3.75 19.32
C GLY A 301 -3.68 -3.37 20.11
N CYS A 302 -2.80 -2.56 19.53
CA CYS A 302 -1.62 -2.03 20.19
C CYS A 302 -1.99 -0.96 21.23
N ASP A 303 -1.06 -0.72 22.16
CA ASP A 303 -1.13 0.41 23.08
C ASP A 303 -1.12 1.75 22.31
N GLU A 304 -1.72 2.79 22.87
CA GLU A 304 -1.76 4.13 22.23
C GLU A 304 -0.37 4.78 22.15
N SER A 305 0.54 4.43 23.07
CA SER A 305 1.89 4.96 23.11
C SER A 305 2.83 4.20 22.18
N TYR A 306 3.83 4.92 21.66
CA TYR A 306 4.90 4.36 20.84
C TYR A 306 6.27 4.83 21.32
N GLU A 307 7.31 4.14 20.85
CA GLU A 307 8.71 4.49 21.02
C GLU A 307 9.34 4.87 19.67
N ASP A 308 9.99 6.03 19.60
CA ASP A 308 10.77 6.44 18.43
C ASP A 308 12.25 6.06 18.62
N ARG A 309 12.78 5.26 17.69
CA ARG A 309 14.17 4.78 17.67
C ARG A 309 14.91 5.35 16.48
N ARG A 310 16.07 5.96 16.72
CA ARG A 310 16.96 6.46 15.67
C ARG A 310 17.69 5.28 15.01
N MET A 311 17.42 5.03 13.73
CA MET A 311 18.04 3.95 12.95
C MET A 311 19.28 4.44 12.20
N ALA A 312 19.22 5.65 11.67
CA ALA A 312 20.30 6.38 11.00
C ALA A 312 20.13 7.89 11.23
N GLU A 313 21.07 8.73 10.77
CA GLU A 313 21.05 10.19 11.00
C GLU A 313 19.69 10.82 10.63
N ASP A 314 19.12 10.38 9.52
CA ASP A 314 17.88 10.86 8.90
C ASP A 314 16.72 9.85 8.98
N VAL A 315 16.83 8.79 9.79
CA VAL A 315 15.80 7.74 9.86
C VAL A 315 15.37 7.44 11.28
N ILE A 316 14.06 7.58 11.52
CA ILE A 316 13.39 7.21 12.78
C ILE A 316 12.50 6.01 12.50
N ARG A 317 12.54 5.00 13.38
CA ARG A 317 11.56 3.90 13.43
C ARG A 317 10.71 4.05 14.66
N ARG A 318 9.42 4.31 14.46
CA ARG A 318 8.38 4.34 15.48
C ARG A 318 7.80 2.95 15.66
N VAL A 319 7.71 2.48 16.90
CA VAL A 319 7.23 1.14 17.24
C VAL A 319 6.15 1.25 18.31
N TRP A 320 5.01 0.60 18.08
CA TRP A 320 3.94 0.44 19.08
C TRP A 320 4.11 -0.88 19.83
N ASP A 321 3.65 -0.92 21.09
CA ASP A 321 3.55 -2.19 21.83
C ASP A 321 2.26 -2.90 21.42
N CYS A 322 2.40 -4.04 20.73
CA CYS A 322 1.30 -4.75 20.10
C CYS A 322 1.19 -6.19 20.61
N PRO A 323 -0.01 -6.80 20.58
CA PRO A 323 -0.14 -8.24 20.74
C PRO A 323 0.76 -9.00 19.76
N ALA A 324 1.26 -10.17 20.18
CA ALA A 324 2.15 -10.99 19.35
C ALA A 324 1.53 -11.30 17.97
N GLY A 325 2.31 -11.08 16.91
CA GLY A 325 1.87 -11.30 15.53
C GLY A 325 0.98 -10.20 14.96
N SER A 326 1.01 -9.00 15.53
CA SER A 326 0.27 -7.82 15.06
C SER A 326 1.10 -6.53 15.08
N ASP A 327 2.42 -6.66 14.92
CA ASP A 327 3.37 -5.56 15.06
C ASP A 327 3.04 -4.38 14.13
N THR A 328 3.02 -3.16 14.66
CA THR A 328 2.87 -1.95 13.86
C THR A 328 4.10 -1.08 14.00
N GLU A 329 4.70 -0.74 12.86
CA GLU A 329 5.94 0.02 12.81
C GLU A 329 5.92 1.03 11.67
N PHE A 330 6.47 2.21 11.96
CA PHE A 330 6.53 3.30 11.00
C PHE A 330 7.95 3.86 10.90
N VAL A 331 8.56 3.68 9.75
CA VAL A 331 9.85 4.28 9.39
C VAL A 331 9.61 5.63 8.74
N ILE A 332 10.12 6.66 9.39
CA ILE A 332 10.07 8.05 8.97
C ILE A 332 11.46 8.42 8.46
N VAL A 333 11.55 8.76 7.17
CA VAL A 333 12.78 9.23 6.54
C VAL A 333 12.75 10.76 6.50
N GLU A 334 13.47 11.39 7.44
CA GLU A 334 13.55 12.83 7.57
C GLU A 334 14.25 13.46 6.35
N GLY A 335 13.52 14.29 5.59
CA GLY A 335 14.02 14.87 4.35
C GLY A 335 13.97 13.93 3.14
N GLY A 336 13.52 12.68 3.32
CA GLY A 336 13.30 11.74 2.22
C GLY A 336 12.08 12.12 1.38
N GLY A 337 12.14 11.82 0.08
CA GLY A 337 11.11 12.07 -0.91
C GLY A 337 10.15 10.89 -1.11
N HIS A 338 9.52 10.87 -2.29
CA HIS A 338 8.65 9.83 -2.83
C HIS A 338 9.46 8.67 -3.45
N SER A 339 10.40 8.12 -2.69
CA SER A 339 11.39 7.17 -3.17
C SER A 339 11.35 5.85 -2.42
N TRP A 340 12.08 4.87 -2.96
CA TRP A 340 12.42 3.65 -2.25
C TRP A 340 13.78 3.84 -1.54
N PRO A 341 13.83 3.90 -0.19
CA PRO A 341 15.09 4.12 0.52
C PRO A 341 16.17 3.06 0.23
N GLY A 342 17.40 3.52 -0.03
CA GLY A 342 18.55 2.70 -0.41
C GLY A 342 18.59 2.30 -1.89
N SER A 343 17.72 2.86 -2.72
CA SER A 343 17.65 2.56 -4.16
C SER A 343 18.49 3.53 -4.98
N GLU A 344 19.55 3.02 -5.61
CA GLU A 344 20.38 3.82 -6.53
C GLU A 344 19.52 4.37 -7.68
N PHE A 345 18.54 3.61 -8.17
CA PHE A 345 17.62 4.07 -9.21
C PHE A 345 16.80 5.27 -8.74
N SER A 346 16.25 5.23 -7.53
CA SER A 346 15.49 6.35 -6.96
C SER A 346 16.37 7.61 -6.84
N SER A 347 17.61 7.44 -6.39
CA SER A 347 18.62 8.51 -6.31
C SER A 347 18.95 9.15 -7.67
N GLN A 348 18.78 8.42 -8.78
CA GLN A 348 19.01 8.97 -10.13
C GLN A 348 17.83 9.82 -10.65
N ILE A 349 16.65 9.74 -10.02
CA ILE A 349 15.43 10.45 -10.43
C ILE A 349 14.92 11.45 -9.37
N GLU A 350 15.76 11.83 -8.39
CA GLU A 350 15.40 12.75 -7.30
C GLU A 350 14.77 14.08 -7.75
N SER A 351 15.11 14.57 -8.95
CA SER A 351 14.49 15.80 -9.49
C SER A 351 12.97 15.68 -9.67
N ILE A 352 12.45 14.45 -9.74
CA ILE A 352 11.03 14.13 -9.91
C ILE A 352 10.42 13.76 -8.56
N ILE A 353 11.06 12.81 -7.86
CA ILE A 353 10.50 12.16 -6.67
C ILE A 353 10.98 12.77 -5.35
N GLY A 354 11.92 13.71 -5.36
CA GLY A 354 12.56 14.23 -4.14
C GLY A 354 13.73 13.36 -3.67
N PRO A 355 14.39 13.73 -2.56
CA PRO A 355 15.63 13.09 -2.11
C PRO A 355 15.45 11.60 -1.77
N THR A 356 16.48 10.78 -1.99
CA THR A 356 16.49 9.38 -1.55
C THR A 356 17.59 9.20 -0.51
N THR A 357 17.23 8.61 0.63
CA THR A 357 18.25 8.27 1.63
C THR A 357 18.99 7.00 1.21
N GLU A 358 20.31 7.01 1.39
CA GLU A 358 21.20 5.85 1.24
C GLU A 358 21.69 5.33 2.61
N SER A 359 21.24 5.95 3.71
CA SER A 359 21.63 5.56 5.08
C SER A 359 20.83 4.35 5.60
N PHE A 360 19.79 3.97 4.87
CA PHE A 360 18.81 2.94 5.21
C PHE A 360 18.32 2.25 3.94
N ALA A 361 18.40 0.92 3.90
CA ALA A 361 17.91 0.11 2.80
C ALA A 361 16.54 -0.50 3.17
N ALA A 362 15.49 -0.06 2.50
CA ALA A 362 14.11 -0.49 2.78
C ALA A 362 13.94 -2.00 2.60
N THR A 363 14.38 -2.52 1.46
CA THR A 363 14.31 -3.95 1.09
C THR A 363 15.00 -4.83 2.11
N ASP A 364 16.14 -4.36 2.61
CA ASP A 364 16.92 -5.12 3.57
C ASP A 364 16.30 -5.16 4.96
N THR A 365 15.60 -4.09 5.35
CA THR A 365 15.09 -3.94 6.72
C THR A 365 13.67 -4.50 6.88
N MET A 366 12.88 -4.52 5.81
CA MET A 366 11.50 -5.04 5.87
C MET A 366 11.42 -6.57 5.89
N TRP A 367 12.51 -7.26 5.54
CA TRP A 367 12.62 -8.72 5.54
C TRP A 367 13.25 -9.25 6.82
#